data_AF-A0A1B6LKJ6-F1
#
_entry.id   AF-A0A1B6LKJ6-F1
#
_cell.length_a   1.000
_cell.length_b   1.000
_cell.length_c   1.000
_cell.angle_alpha   90.00
_cell.angle_beta   90.00
_cell.angle_gamma   90.00
#
_symmetry.space_group_name_H-M   'P 1'
#
loop_
_entity.id
_entity.type
_entity.pdbx_description
1 polymer ?
#
loop_
_entity_poly.entity_id
_entity_poly.type
_entity_poly.pdbx_seq_one_letter_code
_entity_poly.pdbx_strand_id
1 'polypeptide(L)'
;DTNIITLGESKLNIHSSFLPKKPTRVLRNCLERLHQKLHLLLQSGSAQSSNHTDHSIDNDFQLKRKELYFELEIQEAFLRFMATILKGYRNYLLPIIKAPTVGTTDTNSLFNLKAFSLSRDRSDTKFFALVVKTQMFIRFIEERSFVSDMDAGLAFFDECTEKMAVATPGKVKHSGWLQDGEGRLLDLDESHHSERTVFIMPPEPTGLPSNTTYTYQAFTLNPLLFSHKEPKPLLKATTRLSGGGMPPGSPMARRTKHEIKSAQKLAKKYATSPELWAKCLLGTCYSLWFIHLPSFVLMSQTKAPSTLRLAQELLVRIQKAGFTIKDEVCYRVMMQLCGL
;
A
#
# COMPACT_ATOMS: atom_id res chain seq x y z
N ASP A 1 -10.89 1.73 -21.33
CA ASP A 1 -11.30 0.87 -22.45
C ASP A 1 -10.67 1.24 -23.79
N THR A 2 -10.73 2.50 -24.25
CA THR A 2 -10.22 2.84 -25.60
C THR A 2 -8.81 3.42 -25.68
N ASN A 3 -8.14 3.69 -24.55
CA ASN A 3 -6.84 4.39 -24.50
C ASN A 3 -6.80 5.72 -25.27
N ILE A 4 -7.95 6.36 -25.46
CA ILE A 4 -8.06 7.67 -26.12
C ILE A 4 -7.95 8.76 -25.07
N ILE A 5 -7.04 9.72 -25.30
CA ILE A 5 -6.89 10.92 -24.49
C ILE A 5 -7.36 12.11 -25.33
N THR A 6 -8.47 12.73 -24.93
CA THR A 6 -8.93 13.98 -25.52
C THR A 6 -8.44 15.17 -24.68
N LEU A 7 -7.85 16.15 -25.34
CA LEU A 7 -7.40 17.39 -24.69
C LEU A 7 -8.50 18.45 -24.83
N GLY A 8 -8.84 19.11 -23.72
CA GLY A 8 -9.73 20.27 -23.76
C GLY A 8 -9.09 21.47 -24.47
N GLU A 9 -9.91 22.34 -25.06
CA GLU A 9 -9.47 23.48 -25.88
C GLU A 9 -8.45 24.40 -25.17
N SER A 10 -8.61 24.57 -23.85
CA SER A 10 -7.69 25.36 -23.01
C SER A 10 -6.28 24.78 -22.88
N LYS A 11 -6.05 23.52 -23.28
CA LYS A 11 -4.76 22.83 -23.22
C LYS A 11 -4.15 22.53 -24.59
N LEU A 12 -4.75 23.01 -25.69
CA LEU A 12 -4.25 22.79 -27.05
C LEU A 12 -2.84 23.35 -27.29
N ASN A 13 -2.47 24.41 -26.55
CA ASN A 13 -1.14 25.04 -26.65
C ASN A 13 -0.04 24.27 -25.89
N ILE A 14 -0.37 23.17 -25.20
CA ILE A 14 0.59 22.33 -24.46
C ILE A 14 0.88 21.10 -25.32
N HIS A 15 2.10 21.02 -25.85
CA HIS A 15 2.54 19.89 -26.66
C HIS A 15 3.51 18.99 -25.89
N SER A 16 3.36 17.68 -26.08
CA SER A 16 4.30 16.68 -25.54
C SER A 16 5.74 16.87 -26.03
N SER A 17 5.92 17.55 -27.17
CA SER A 17 7.22 17.93 -27.73
C SER A 17 7.99 18.95 -26.88
N PHE A 18 7.34 19.63 -25.93
CA PHE A 18 8.03 20.56 -25.03
C PHE A 18 8.83 19.82 -23.94
N LEU A 19 8.46 18.57 -23.62
CA LEU A 19 9.12 17.81 -22.56
C LEU A 19 10.62 17.58 -22.86
N PRO A 20 11.50 17.65 -21.85
CA PRO A 20 12.92 17.35 -21.99
C PRO A 20 13.17 15.95 -22.58
N LYS A 21 13.74 15.89 -23.80
CA LYS A 21 13.82 14.65 -24.59
C LYS A 21 14.49 13.49 -23.84
N LYS A 22 15.61 13.74 -23.18
CA LYS A 22 16.40 12.70 -22.50
C LYS A 22 15.68 12.16 -21.25
N PRO A 23 15.28 12.99 -20.27
CA PRO A 23 14.50 12.52 -19.11
C PRO A 23 13.19 11.81 -19.52
N THR A 24 12.47 12.35 -20.50
CA THR A 24 11.21 11.77 -20.97
C THR A 24 11.42 10.42 -21.65
N ARG A 25 12.48 10.25 -22.44
CA ARG A 25 12.81 8.95 -23.04
C ARG A 25 13.12 7.90 -21.96
N VAL A 26 13.89 8.26 -20.93
CA VAL A 26 14.21 7.34 -19.82
C VAL A 26 12.94 6.93 -19.07
N LEU A 27 12.08 7.89 -18.72
CA LEU A 27 10.81 7.61 -18.06
C LEU A 27 9.94 6.69 -18.91
N ARG A 28 9.76 7.00 -20.20
CA ARG A 28 8.95 6.20 -21.12
C ARG A 28 9.47 4.76 -21.23
N ASN A 29 10.76 4.57 -21.47
CA ASN A 29 11.35 3.24 -21.57
C ASN A 29 11.17 2.43 -20.28
N CYS A 30 11.25 3.09 -19.11
CA CYS A 30 10.99 2.45 -17.83
C CYS A 30 9.53 1.99 -17.73
N LEU A 31 8.59 2.88 -18.02
CA LEU A 31 7.15 2.59 -17.97
C LEU A 31 6.73 1.52 -18.98
N GLU A 32 7.29 1.52 -20.19
CA GLU A 32 7.04 0.48 -21.21
C GLU A 32 7.48 -0.91 -20.72
N ARG A 33 8.67 -1.00 -20.11
CA ARG A 33 9.16 -2.25 -19.51
C ARG A 33 8.30 -2.70 -18.32
N LEU A 34 7.85 -1.78 -17.46
CA LEU A 34 6.94 -2.08 -16.35
C LEU A 34 5.59 -2.56 -16.86
N HIS A 35 5.06 -1.92 -17.90
CA HIS A 35 3.82 -2.30 -18.55
C HIS A 35 3.90 -3.73 -19.13
N GLN A 36 5.01 -4.08 -19.80
CA GLN A 36 5.25 -5.44 -20.28
C GLN A 36 5.28 -6.47 -19.14
N LYS A 37 5.98 -6.17 -18.04
CA LYS A 37 6.03 -7.06 -16.86
C LYS A 37 4.64 -7.25 -16.22
N LEU A 38 3.86 -6.17 -16.08
CA LEU A 38 2.49 -6.21 -15.57
C LEU A 38 1.56 -7.03 -16.48
N HIS A 39 1.69 -6.87 -17.80
CA HIS A 39 0.91 -7.64 -18.75
C HIS A 39 1.21 -9.15 -18.65
N LEU A 40 2.50 -9.53 -18.51
CA LEU A 40 2.90 -10.92 -18.28
C LEU A 40 2.33 -11.47 -16.96
N LEU A 41 2.34 -10.66 -15.88
CA LEU A 41 1.75 -11.04 -14.60
C LEU A 41 0.24 -11.33 -14.75
N LEU A 42 -0.50 -10.44 -15.41
CA LEU A 42 -1.94 -10.58 -15.62
C LEU A 42 -2.29 -11.79 -16.50
N GLN A 43 -1.50 -12.08 -17.53
CA GLN A 43 -1.67 -13.28 -18.36
C GLN A 43 -1.39 -14.57 -17.59
N SER A 44 -0.38 -14.57 -16.70
CA SER A 44 -0.08 -15.74 -15.88
C SER A 44 -1.16 -16.04 -14.84
N GLY A 45 -1.86 -15.00 -14.34
CA GLY A 45 -2.97 -15.14 -13.40
C GLY A 45 -4.25 -15.69 -14.03
N SER A 46 -4.51 -15.41 -15.32
CA SER A 46 -5.71 -15.91 -16.01
C SER A 46 -5.58 -17.36 -16.50
N ALA A 47 -4.36 -17.82 -16.83
CA ALA A 47 -4.11 -19.19 -17.28
C ALA A 47 -4.19 -20.24 -16.15
N GLN A 48 -3.98 -19.85 -14.88
CA GLN A 48 -4.06 -20.78 -13.74
C GLN A 48 -5.48 -21.01 -13.21
N SER A 49 -6.47 -20.26 -13.69
CA SER A 49 -7.88 -20.37 -13.25
C SER A 49 -8.58 -21.67 -13.69
N SER A 50 -7.94 -22.47 -14.55
CA SER A 50 -8.53 -23.72 -15.07
C SER A 50 -8.23 -24.97 -14.24
N ASN A 51 -7.33 -24.92 -13.25
CA ASN A 51 -7.04 -26.07 -12.39
C ASN A 51 -7.60 -25.84 -10.98
N HIS A 52 -8.75 -26.47 -10.74
CA HIS A 52 -9.70 -26.15 -9.67
C HIS A 52 -9.30 -26.60 -8.24
N THR A 53 -8.01 -26.71 -7.92
CA THR A 53 -7.54 -27.20 -6.61
C THR A 53 -6.37 -26.35 -6.12
N ASP A 54 -6.56 -25.64 -5.01
CA ASP A 54 -5.61 -24.74 -4.32
C ASP A 54 -5.32 -23.36 -4.93
N HIS A 55 -6.34 -22.49 -4.97
CA HIS A 55 -6.08 -21.06 -4.73
C HIS A 55 -5.72 -20.88 -3.24
N SER A 56 -4.48 -21.20 -2.89
CA SER A 56 -3.96 -20.91 -1.55
C SER A 56 -4.01 -19.40 -1.33
N ILE A 57 -4.55 -19.00 -0.17
CA ILE A 57 -4.55 -17.62 0.32
C ILE A 57 -3.16 -16.97 0.19
N ASP A 58 -2.10 -17.78 0.29
CA ASP A 58 -0.71 -17.37 0.08
C ASP A 58 -0.46 -16.80 -1.32
N ASN A 59 -1.01 -17.40 -2.38
CA ASN A 59 -0.82 -16.90 -3.75
C ASN A 59 -1.42 -15.51 -3.95
N ASP A 60 -2.57 -15.23 -3.32
CA ASP A 60 -3.19 -13.90 -3.33
C ASP A 60 -2.34 -12.86 -2.60
N PHE A 61 -1.71 -13.22 -1.48
CA PHE A 61 -0.76 -12.35 -0.79
C PHE A 61 0.49 -12.09 -1.64
N GLN A 62 1.01 -13.12 -2.32
CA GLN A 62 2.14 -12.97 -3.24
C GLN A 62 1.82 -12.06 -4.42
N LEU A 63 0.62 -12.19 -5.00
CA LEU A 63 0.14 -11.34 -6.09
C LEU A 63 0.01 -9.88 -5.66
N LYS A 64 -0.63 -9.63 -4.51
CA LYS A 64 -0.75 -8.27 -3.93
C LYS A 64 0.62 -7.67 -3.63
N ARG A 65 1.56 -8.47 -3.11
CA ARG A 65 2.93 -8.03 -2.85
C ARG A 65 3.63 -7.61 -4.14
N LYS A 66 3.50 -8.40 -5.22
CA LYS A 66 4.02 -8.05 -6.55
C LYS A 66 3.38 -6.78 -7.10
N GLU A 67 2.06 -6.62 -6.96
CA GLU A 67 1.34 -5.40 -7.36
C GLU A 67 1.92 -4.16 -6.66
N LEU A 68 2.14 -4.24 -5.35
CA LEU A 68 2.73 -3.15 -4.57
C LEU A 68 4.16 -2.81 -4.99
N TYR A 69 4.98 -3.82 -5.32
CA TYR A 69 6.30 -3.61 -5.91
C TYR A 69 6.24 -2.86 -7.25
N PHE A 70 5.28 -3.20 -8.12
CA PHE A 70 5.07 -2.47 -9.37
C PHE A 70 4.61 -1.03 -9.12
N GLU A 71 3.70 -0.79 -8.17
CA GLU A 71 3.30 0.58 -7.80
C GLU A 71 4.50 1.42 -7.36
N LEU A 72 5.39 0.85 -6.54
CA LEU A 72 6.61 1.54 -6.13
C LEU A 72 7.59 1.78 -7.27
N GLU A 73 7.82 0.81 -8.17
CA GLU A 73 8.69 1.02 -9.32
C GLU A 73 8.16 2.12 -10.25
N ILE A 74 6.84 2.22 -10.40
CA ILE A 74 6.20 3.32 -11.15
C ILE A 74 6.41 4.66 -10.44
N GLN A 75 6.16 4.73 -9.13
CA GLN A 75 6.39 5.95 -8.34
C GLN A 75 7.85 6.40 -8.42
N GLU A 76 8.79 5.47 -8.27
CA GLU A 76 10.22 5.74 -8.38
C GLU A 76 10.60 6.29 -9.76
N ALA A 77 10.02 5.75 -10.84
CA ALA A 77 10.29 6.23 -12.19
C ALA A 77 9.91 7.72 -12.35
N PHE A 78 8.76 8.13 -11.82
CA PHE A 78 8.33 9.53 -11.82
C PHE A 78 9.16 10.39 -10.85
N LEU A 79 9.53 9.86 -9.68
CA LEU A 79 10.40 10.54 -8.72
C LEU A 79 11.76 10.86 -9.35
N ARG A 80 12.38 9.91 -10.05
CA ARG A 80 13.63 10.11 -10.78
C ARG A 80 13.50 11.15 -11.88
N PHE A 81 12.39 11.13 -12.62
CA PHE A 81 12.09 12.15 -13.62
C PHE A 81 12.07 13.55 -12.96
N MET A 82 11.29 13.71 -11.89
CA MET A 82 11.20 15.00 -11.18
C MET A 82 12.53 15.44 -10.56
N ALA A 83 13.28 14.52 -9.95
CA ALA A 83 14.61 14.79 -9.41
C ALA A 83 15.59 15.25 -10.51
N THR A 84 15.44 14.74 -11.73
CA THR A 84 16.22 15.20 -12.89
C THR A 84 15.80 16.59 -13.34
N ILE A 85 14.49 16.86 -13.41
CA ILE A 85 13.95 18.17 -13.81
C ILE A 85 14.40 19.26 -12.84
N LEU A 86 14.31 19.01 -11.53
CA LEU A 86 14.64 19.96 -10.47
C LEU A 86 16.09 19.83 -9.98
N LYS A 87 16.96 19.12 -10.69
CA LYS A 87 18.37 18.93 -10.29
C LYS A 87 19.05 20.28 -10.02
N GLY A 88 19.59 20.43 -8.81
CA GLY A 88 20.34 21.60 -8.37
C GLY A 88 19.47 22.82 -8.04
N TYR A 89 18.15 22.67 -7.91
CA TYR A 89 17.25 23.79 -7.64
C TYR A 89 17.63 24.57 -6.37
N ARG A 90 18.18 23.91 -5.35
CA ARG A 90 18.59 24.53 -4.07
C ARG A 90 19.54 25.71 -4.24
N ASN A 91 20.39 25.67 -5.27
CA ASN A 91 21.35 26.74 -5.57
C ASN A 91 20.68 28.05 -6.03
N TYR A 92 19.37 28.01 -6.29
CA TYR A 92 18.58 29.14 -6.74
C TYR A 92 17.56 29.60 -5.70
N LEU A 93 17.51 28.96 -4.51
CA LEU A 93 16.73 29.47 -3.38
C LEU A 93 17.37 30.75 -2.85
N LEU A 94 16.53 31.74 -2.55
CA LEU A 94 16.95 33.02 -1.98
C LEU A 94 16.84 32.98 -0.44
N PRO A 95 17.82 33.54 0.29
CA PRO A 95 17.76 33.55 1.75
C PRO A 95 16.63 34.46 2.25
N ILE A 96 15.89 33.99 3.26
CA ILE A 96 14.88 34.80 3.93
C ILE A 96 15.58 35.67 4.97
N ILE A 97 15.77 36.95 4.62
CA ILE A 97 16.48 37.94 5.45
C ILE A 97 15.55 38.85 6.26
N LYS A 98 14.22 38.71 6.12
CA LYS A 98 13.21 39.54 6.79
C LYS A 98 12.02 38.68 7.25
N ALA A 99 11.33 39.13 8.28
CA ALA A 99 10.10 38.50 8.75
C ALA A 99 9.03 38.47 7.64
N PRO A 100 8.24 37.39 7.50
CA PRO A 100 7.22 37.29 6.45
C PRO A 100 6.13 38.36 6.59
N THR A 101 5.95 39.16 5.55
CA THR A 101 4.82 40.09 5.35
C THR A 101 3.90 39.60 4.22
N VAL A 102 2.73 40.24 4.05
CA VAL A 102 1.80 39.95 2.94
C VAL A 102 2.55 40.09 1.61
N GLY A 103 2.67 38.99 0.86
CA GLY A 103 3.43 38.94 -0.40
C GLY A 103 4.84 38.34 -0.30
N THR A 104 5.34 38.03 0.90
CA THR A 104 6.65 37.37 1.08
C THR A 104 6.67 35.93 0.56
N THR A 105 5.50 35.37 0.24
CA THR A 105 5.35 34.06 -0.39
C THR A 105 5.48 34.11 -1.92
N ASP A 106 5.70 35.29 -2.53
CA ASP A 106 5.92 35.36 -3.97
C ASP A 106 7.16 34.57 -4.38
N THR A 107 7.01 33.67 -5.35
CA THR A 107 8.08 32.80 -5.84
C THR A 107 9.29 33.58 -6.33
N ASN A 108 9.11 34.79 -6.88
CA ASN A 108 10.25 35.64 -7.29
C ASN A 108 11.11 36.12 -6.11
N SER A 109 10.51 36.25 -4.92
CA SER A 109 11.21 36.66 -3.70
C SER A 109 11.91 35.47 -3.02
N LEU A 110 11.44 34.26 -3.29
CA LEU A 110 11.95 33.02 -2.68
C LEU A 110 12.95 32.27 -3.57
N PHE A 111 12.92 32.51 -4.89
CA PHE A 111 13.66 31.70 -5.84
C PHE A 111 14.09 32.49 -7.09
N ASN A 112 15.35 32.34 -7.48
CA ASN A 112 15.91 32.96 -8.67
C ASN A 112 15.48 32.21 -9.95
N LEU A 113 14.24 32.46 -10.38
CA LEU A 113 13.63 31.85 -11.57
C LEU A 113 14.44 32.03 -12.85
N LYS A 114 15.06 33.21 -13.01
CA LYS A 114 15.84 33.56 -14.21
C LYS A 114 17.11 32.72 -14.27
N ALA A 115 17.89 32.68 -13.19
CA ALA A 115 19.11 31.89 -13.14
C ALA A 115 18.82 30.39 -13.24
N PHE A 116 17.74 29.91 -12.60
CA PHE A 116 17.33 28.50 -12.73
C PHE A 116 16.99 28.15 -14.18
N SER A 117 16.17 28.97 -14.87
CA SER A 117 15.80 28.73 -16.26
C SER A 117 17.01 28.76 -17.20
N LEU A 118 17.98 29.65 -16.97
CA LEU A 118 19.21 29.75 -17.74
C LEU A 118 20.17 28.58 -17.53
N SER A 119 20.07 27.87 -16.41
CA SER A 119 20.88 26.69 -16.13
C SER A 119 20.45 25.44 -16.89
N ARG A 120 19.31 25.49 -17.59
CA ARG A 120 18.73 24.35 -18.32
C ARG A 120 19.10 24.40 -19.80
N ASP A 121 18.93 23.29 -20.50
CA ASP A 121 19.15 23.23 -21.95
C ASP A 121 18.22 24.21 -22.67
N ARG A 122 18.73 24.88 -23.70
CA ARG A 122 17.98 25.80 -24.55
C ARG A 122 16.83 25.09 -25.26
N SER A 123 16.94 23.78 -25.52
CA SER A 123 15.83 23.00 -26.07
C SER A 123 14.62 22.92 -25.14
N ASP A 124 14.84 23.04 -23.83
CA ASP A 124 13.84 22.75 -22.79
C ASP A 124 13.22 24.04 -22.22
N THR A 125 13.63 25.21 -22.71
CA THR A 125 13.20 26.52 -22.19
C THR A 125 11.67 26.68 -22.14
N LYS A 126 10.94 26.20 -23.16
CA LYS A 126 9.47 26.28 -23.19
C LYS A 126 8.83 25.46 -22.07
N PHE A 127 9.39 24.30 -21.76
CA PHE A 127 8.89 23.46 -20.68
C PHE A 127 9.13 24.11 -19.31
N PHE A 128 10.35 24.58 -19.04
CA PHE A 128 10.62 25.25 -17.78
C PHE A 128 9.80 26.53 -17.60
N ALA A 129 9.56 27.30 -18.66
CA ALA A 129 8.68 28.46 -18.64
C ALA A 129 7.23 28.13 -18.24
N LEU A 130 6.75 26.91 -18.49
CA LEU A 130 5.46 26.42 -18.03
C LEU A 130 5.54 25.89 -16.60
N VAL A 131 6.54 25.06 -16.29
CA VAL A 131 6.71 24.42 -14.96
C VAL A 131 6.74 25.46 -13.85
N VAL A 132 7.55 26.51 -14.00
CA VAL A 132 7.73 27.51 -12.93
C VAL A 132 6.47 28.34 -12.65
N LYS A 133 5.50 28.35 -13.57
CA LYS A 133 4.20 29.03 -13.42
C LYS A 133 3.13 28.14 -12.80
N THR A 134 3.41 26.85 -12.58
CA THR A 134 2.42 25.93 -12.00
C THR A 134 2.25 26.18 -10.50
N GLN A 135 1.02 26.02 -10.01
CA GLN A 135 0.74 26.11 -8.58
C GLN A 135 1.56 25.10 -7.77
N MET A 136 1.83 23.91 -8.32
CA MET A 136 2.66 22.91 -7.64
C MET A 136 4.11 23.36 -7.47
N PHE A 137 4.70 23.99 -8.48
CA PHE A 137 6.07 24.53 -8.36
C PHE A 137 6.12 25.68 -7.35
N ILE A 138 5.16 26.60 -7.41
CA ILE A 138 5.05 27.73 -6.48
C ILE A 138 4.96 27.22 -5.03
N ARG A 139 4.06 26.27 -4.77
CA ARG A 139 3.89 25.63 -3.46
C ARG A 139 5.14 24.88 -3.00
N PHE A 140 5.79 24.16 -3.91
CA PHE A 140 7.05 23.47 -3.61
C PHE A 140 8.13 24.47 -3.14
N ILE A 141 8.30 25.60 -3.84
CA ILE A 141 9.26 26.62 -3.42
C ILE A 141 8.87 27.23 -2.06
N GLU A 142 7.60 27.55 -1.84
CA GLU A 142 7.12 28.02 -0.53
C GLU A 142 7.46 27.03 0.59
N GLU A 143 7.14 25.74 0.42
CA GLU A 143 7.43 24.68 1.39
C GLU A 143 8.94 24.43 1.58
N ARG A 144 9.78 24.73 0.58
CA ARG A 144 11.24 24.65 0.73
C ARG A 144 11.84 25.85 1.45
N SER A 145 11.20 27.01 1.36
CA SER A 145 11.67 28.25 1.94
C SER A 145 11.19 28.43 3.39
N PHE A 146 10.01 27.92 3.75
CA PHE A 146 9.45 28.00 5.10
C PHE A 146 9.41 26.63 5.78
N VAL A 147 9.22 26.62 7.10
CA VAL A 147 9.03 25.37 7.86
C VAL A 147 7.73 24.70 7.39
N SER A 148 7.80 23.42 7.04
CA SER A 148 6.69 22.64 6.51
C SER A 148 6.54 21.32 7.27
N ASP A 149 5.30 20.85 7.45
CA ASP A 149 5.05 19.50 7.97
C ASP A 149 5.58 18.39 7.02
N MET A 150 6.02 18.77 5.81
CA MET A 150 6.60 17.89 4.80
C MET A 150 8.15 17.84 4.83
N ASP A 151 8.82 18.46 5.81
CA ASP A 151 10.28 18.61 5.87
C ASP A 151 11.06 17.31 5.63
N ALA A 152 10.58 16.17 6.18
CA ALA A 152 11.20 14.86 5.96
C ALA A 152 11.13 14.43 4.48
N GLY A 153 9.99 14.64 3.82
CA GLY A 153 9.82 14.35 2.39
C GLY A 153 10.65 15.28 1.51
N LEU A 154 10.82 16.54 1.91
CA LEU A 154 11.65 17.52 1.20
C LEU A 154 13.14 17.18 1.32
N ALA A 155 13.60 16.77 2.50
CA ALA A 155 14.97 16.29 2.71
C ALA A 155 15.26 15.01 1.91
N PHE A 156 14.32 14.07 1.88
CA PHE A 156 14.42 12.87 1.03
C PHE A 156 14.50 13.24 -0.46
N PHE A 157 13.70 14.20 -0.92
CA PHE A 157 13.76 14.66 -2.31
C PHE A 157 15.11 15.31 -2.64
N ASP A 158 15.70 16.06 -1.71
CA ASP A 158 17.05 16.62 -1.88
C ASP A 158 18.08 15.52 -2.09
N GLU A 159 18.06 14.47 -1.27
CA GLU A 159 18.93 13.30 -1.42
C GLU A 159 18.73 12.63 -2.80
N CYS A 160 17.48 12.51 -3.26
CA CYS A 160 17.18 12.01 -4.60
C CYS A 160 17.82 12.87 -5.70
N THR A 161 17.72 14.20 -5.60
CA THR A 161 18.33 15.12 -6.60
C THR A 161 19.85 15.05 -6.60
N GLU A 162 20.48 14.85 -5.43
CA GLU A 162 21.93 14.73 -5.27
C GLU A 162 22.43 13.39 -5.84
N LYS A 163 21.75 12.27 -5.55
CA LYS A 163 22.05 10.96 -6.16
C LYS A 163 21.99 11.01 -7.69
N MET A 164 21.02 11.73 -8.25
CA MET A 164 20.93 11.95 -9.70
C MET A 164 21.99 12.92 -10.23
N ALA A 165 22.61 13.73 -9.36
CA ALA A 165 23.67 14.64 -9.75
C ALA A 165 25.00 13.94 -10.01
N VAL A 166 25.34 12.97 -9.17
CA VAL A 166 26.58 12.18 -9.23
C VAL A 166 26.56 11.16 -10.39
N ALA A 167 25.38 10.82 -10.91
CA ALA A 167 25.19 9.81 -11.96
C ALA A 167 25.58 10.24 -13.42
N THR A 168 26.51 11.17 -13.65
CA THR A 168 26.87 11.66 -15.02
C THR A 168 28.40 11.75 -15.25
N PRO A 169 28.91 11.77 -16.51
CA PRO A 169 28.92 10.78 -17.58
C PRO A 169 30.36 10.25 -17.81
N GLY A 170 30.63 8.96 -17.56
CA GLY A 170 31.95 8.40 -17.86
C GLY A 170 32.27 7.04 -17.24
N LYS A 171 31.55 6.65 -16.18
CA LYS A 171 31.75 5.34 -15.51
C LYS A 171 30.53 4.43 -15.47
N VAL A 172 29.34 4.93 -15.82
CA VAL A 172 28.15 4.08 -15.90
C VAL A 172 28.06 3.59 -17.34
N LYS A 173 28.46 2.33 -17.57
CA LYS A 173 28.15 1.60 -18.81
C LYS A 173 26.69 1.84 -19.16
N HIS A 174 26.42 1.96 -20.46
CA HIS A 174 25.17 2.36 -21.09
C HIS A 174 23.89 1.56 -20.71
N SER A 175 23.92 0.73 -19.67
CA SER A 175 22.85 -0.12 -19.13
C SER A 175 22.54 0.09 -17.64
N GLY A 176 23.35 0.86 -16.89
CA GLY A 176 23.28 0.91 -15.42
C GLY A 176 22.14 1.73 -14.79
N TRP A 177 21.18 2.22 -15.58
CA TRP A 177 20.05 2.98 -15.01
C TRP A 177 19.01 2.11 -14.30
N LEU A 178 19.07 0.79 -14.48
CA LEU A 178 17.96 -0.12 -14.12
C LEU A 178 18.35 -1.58 -13.87
N GLN A 179 19.65 -1.89 -13.75
CA GLN A 179 20.10 -3.28 -13.61
C GLN A 179 20.93 -3.43 -12.33
N ASP A 180 20.41 -4.28 -11.42
CA ASP A 180 20.93 -4.67 -10.10
C ASP A 180 21.10 -3.56 -9.06
N GLY A 181 20.02 -3.28 -8.30
CA GLY A 181 20.04 -2.90 -6.88
C GLY A 181 20.72 -1.59 -6.44
N GLU A 182 21.80 -1.18 -7.10
CA GLU A 182 22.54 0.05 -6.86
C GLU A 182 21.76 1.23 -7.42
N GLY A 183 21.09 1.95 -6.51
CA GLY A 183 20.47 3.23 -6.79
C GLY A 183 18.96 3.28 -6.60
N ARG A 184 18.32 2.25 -6.02
CA ARG A 184 16.91 2.29 -5.62
C ARG A 184 16.66 3.50 -4.68
N LEU A 185 15.57 4.22 -4.92
CA LEU A 185 15.19 5.39 -4.12
C LEU A 185 14.04 5.06 -3.16
N LEU A 186 13.19 4.10 -3.51
CA LEU A 186 12.04 3.70 -2.71
C LEU A 186 12.14 2.23 -2.34
N ASP A 187 11.93 1.93 -1.05
CA ASP A 187 11.86 0.57 -0.51
C ASP A 187 10.49 0.30 0.10
N LEU A 188 10.12 -0.98 0.15
CA LEU A 188 9.00 -1.43 0.95
C LEU A 188 9.40 -1.49 2.40
N ASP A 189 8.58 -0.89 3.26
CA ASP A 189 8.66 -1.11 4.69
C ASP A 189 8.12 -2.50 5.01
N GLU A 190 9.00 -3.51 4.93
CA GLU A 190 8.67 -4.88 5.28
C GLU A 190 8.66 -5.11 6.81
N SER A 191 8.98 -4.10 7.62
CA SER A 191 9.15 -4.24 9.09
C SER A 191 7.88 -4.69 9.83
N HIS A 192 6.70 -4.48 9.24
CA HIS A 192 5.42 -4.91 9.79
C HIS A 192 5.03 -6.35 9.42
N HIS A 193 5.77 -7.01 8.53
CA HIS A 193 5.58 -8.43 8.19
C HIS A 193 6.36 -9.28 9.17
N SER A 194 5.94 -9.26 10.44
CA SER A 194 6.44 -10.22 11.42
C SER A 194 5.92 -11.62 11.07
N GLU A 195 6.56 -12.30 10.13
CA GLU A 195 6.54 -13.77 10.00
C GLU A 195 7.28 -14.40 11.18
N ARG A 196 6.87 -14.07 12.41
CA ARG A 196 7.33 -14.76 13.60
C ARG A 196 6.49 -16.02 13.75
N THR A 197 6.65 -16.94 12.80
CA THR A 197 6.33 -18.34 13.06
C THR A 197 7.36 -18.78 14.08
N VAL A 198 6.97 -18.79 15.36
CA VAL A 198 7.81 -19.39 16.40
C VAL A 198 7.98 -20.85 15.99
N PHE A 199 9.19 -21.20 15.54
CA PHE A 199 9.57 -22.58 15.31
C PHE A 199 9.59 -23.25 16.68
N ILE A 200 8.48 -23.88 17.05
CA ILE A 200 8.40 -24.70 18.25
C ILE A 200 9.23 -25.93 17.93
N MET A 201 10.44 -26.00 18.51
CA MET A 201 11.22 -27.21 18.40
C MET A 201 10.42 -28.38 18.97
N PRO A 202 10.47 -29.57 18.33
CA PRO A 202 9.91 -30.75 18.95
C PRO A 202 10.51 -30.87 20.36
N PRO A 203 9.71 -31.26 21.37
CA PRO A 203 10.20 -31.39 22.73
C PRO A 203 11.46 -32.27 22.75
N GLU A 204 12.48 -31.83 23.49
CA GLU A 204 13.70 -32.61 23.61
C GLU A 204 13.37 -34.01 24.17
N PRO A 205 14.02 -35.08 23.67
CA PRO A 205 13.82 -36.43 24.14
C PRO A 205 14.48 -36.66 25.52
N THR A 206 14.27 -35.75 26.48
CA THR A 206 14.77 -35.90 27.85
C THR A 206 14.10 -37.11 28.50
N GLY A 207 14.88 -38.14 28.78
CA GLY A 207 14.42 -39.38 29.44
C GLY A 207 14.04 -40.54 28.50
N LEU A 208 14.25 -40.41 27.18
CA LEU A 208 13.98 -41.48 26.22
C LEU A 208 15.26 -42.27 25.87
N PRO A 209 15.18 -43.60 25.70
CA PRO A 209 16.33 -44.41 25.29
C PRO A 209 16.79 -44.09 23.87
N SER A 210 18.12 -44.03 23.68
CA SER A 210 18.77 -43.76 22.40
C SER A 210 18.38 -44.78 21.33
N ASN A 211 18.16 -44.34 20.07
CA ASN A 211 17.82 -45.18 18.89
C ASN A 211 16.41 -45.81 18.84
N THR A 212 15.43 -45.30 19.58
CA THR A 212 14.06 -45.83 19.52
C THR A 212 13.17 -45.02 18.58
N THR A 213 12.69 -45.62 17.49
CA THR A 213 11.72 -44.99 16.57
C THR A 213 10.30 -45.21 17.07
N TYR A 214 9.66 -44.16 17.58
CA TYR A 214 8.26 -44.22 18.00
C TYR A 214 7.34 -43.93 16.83
N THR A 215 6.50 -44.91 16.47
CA THR A 215 5.50 -44.78 15.41
C THR A 215 4.11 -44.78 16.04
N TYR A 216 3.37 -43.68 15.92
CA TYR A 216 2.00 -43.60 16.41
C TYR A 216 1.08 -44.19 15.35
N GLN A 217 0.39 -45.29 15.66
CA GLN A 217 -0.64 -45.84 14.76
C GLN A 217 -1.91 -44.98 14.71
N ALA A 218 -2.20 -44.26 15.80
CA ALA A 218 -3.26 -43.28 15.87
C ALA A 218 -2.88 -42.19 16.88
N PHE A 219 -3.25 -40.95 16.59
CA PHE A 219 -3.07 -39.84 17.51
C PHE A 219 -4.32 -39.68 18.37
N THR A 220 -4.40 -40.46 19.45
CA THR A 220 -5.51 -40.39 20.40
C THR A 220 -5.20 -39.34 21.45
N LEU A 221 -5.86 -38.19 21.34
CA LEU A 221 -5.75 -37.10 22.29
C LEU A 221 -6.30 -37.52 23.65
N ASN A 222 -5.49 -37.43 24.70
CA ASN A 222 -5.95 -37.69 26.08
C ASN A 222 -6.79 -36.50 26.57
N PRO A 223 -8.12 -36.66 26.75
CA PRO A 223 -9.00 -35.57 27.17
C PRO A 223 -8.59 -34.93 28.51
N LEU A 224 -7.93 -35.68 29.38
CA LEU A 224 -7.53 -35.25 30.72
C LEU A 224 -6.30 -34.33 30.72
N LEU A 225 -5.49 -34.36 29.66
CA LEU A 225 -4.32 -33.48 29.50
C LEU A 225 -4.68 -32.11 28.93
N PHE A 226 -5.88 -31.97 28.37
CA PHE A 226 -6.42 -30.65 28.10
C PHE A 226 -6.72 -30.03 29.45
N SER A 227 -6.09 -28.88 29.73
CA SER A 227 -6.59 -28.01 30.77
C SER A 227 -8.00 -27.62 30.37
N HIS A 228 -8.98 -28.34 30.89
CA HIS A 228 -10.35 -27.86 31.01
C HIS A 228 -10.28 -26.68 31.99
N LYS A 229 -9.82 -25.52 31.51
CA LYS A 229 -10.40 -24.29 32.01
C LYS A 229 -11.87 -24.50 31.73
N GLU A 230 -12.66 -24.72 32.78
CA GLU A 230 -14.11 -24.79 32.67
C GLU A 230 -14.54 -23.73 31.65
N PRO A 231 -15.39 -24.07 30.67
CA PRO A 231 -15.99 -23.07 29.82
C PRO A 231 -16.81 -22.17 30.73
N LYS A 232 -16.16 -21.13 31.26
CA LYS A 232 -16.81 -20.12 32.08
C LYS A 232 -17.97 -19.64 31.23
N PRO A 233 -19.22 -19.72 31.72
CA PRO A 233 -20.34 -19.23 30.95
C PRO A 233 -20.00 -17.78 30.55
N LEU A 234 -19.82 -17.56 29.25
CA LEU A 234 -19.44 -16.26 28.68
C LEU A 234 -20.50 -15.19 28.93
N LEU A 235 -21.60 -15.54 29.61
CA LEU A 235 -22.58 -14.60 30.17
C LEU A 235 -21.97 -13.56 31.12
N LYS A 236 -20.73 -13.75 31.61
CA LYS A 236 -19.96 -12.73 32.35
C LYS A 236 -18.76 -12.16 31.59
N ALA A 237 -18.59 -12.47 30.30
CA ALA A 237 -17.54 -11.89 29.46
C ALA A 237 -17.95 -10.56 28.79
N THR A 238 -19.24 -10.21 28.83
CA THR A 238 -19.72 -8.89 28.39
C THR A 238 -19.18 -7.75 29.26
N THR A 239 -18.84 -8.00 30.54
CA THR A 239 -18.15 -7.02 31.40
C THR A 239 -16.64 -6.96 31.19
N ARG A 240 -16.03 -7.91 30.44
CA ARG A 240 -14.58 -7.89 30.13
C ARG A 240 -14.24 -7.17 28.83
N LEU A 241 -15.24 -6.69 28.10
CA LEU A 241 -15.04 -5.74 26.99
C LEU A 241 -14.48 -4.38 27.44
N SER A 242 -14.37 -4.15 28.75
CA SER A 242 -13.77 -2.95 29.36
C SER A 242 -12.66 -3.22 30.39
N GLY A 243 -12.17 -4.45 30.57
CA GLY A 243 -11.12 -4.67 31.60
C GLY A 243 -10.45 -6.03 31.63
N GLY A 244 -9.15 -6.03 31.29
CA GLY A 244 -8.13 -6.72 32.10
C GLY A 244 -7.89 -8.22 31.91
N GLY A 245 -8.17 -8.82 30.75
CA GLY A 245 -7.92 -10.26 30.57
C GLY A 245 -7.48 -10.75 29.19
N MET A 246 -7.35 -9.87 28.19
CA MET A 246 -6.74 -10.19 26.90
C MET A 246 -5.38 -9.52 26.80
N PRO A 247 -4.38 -10.14 26.14
CA PRO A 247 -3.14 -9.45 25.82
C PRO A 247 -3.50 -8.14 25.09
N PRO A 248 -2.91 -7.01 25.49
CA PRO A 248 -3.24 -5.71 24.92
C PRO A 248 -2.85 -5.73 23.45
N GLY A 249 -3.84 -5.66 22.55
CA GLY A 249 -3.60 -5.51 21.11
C GLY A 249 -4.30 -6.47 20.17
N SER A 250 -5.04 -7.49 20.62
CA SER A 250 -5.74 -8.38 19.66
C SER A 250 -6.99 -7.69 19.07
N PRO A 251 -7.00 -7.31 17.78
CA PRO A 251 -8.06 -6.52 17.15
C PRO A 251 -9.17 -7.41 16.59
N MET A 252 -9.31 -8.64 17.08
CA MET A 252 -9.98 -9.67 16.30
C MET A 252 -11.48 -9.40 16.08
N ALA A 253 -12.16 -8.71 17.01
CA ALA A 253 -13.58 -8.36 16.84
C ALA A 253 -13.85 -6.85 16.60
N ARG A 254 -12.83 -5.99 16.67
CA ARG A 254 -12.99 -4.53 16.57
C ARG A 254 -12.12 -3.97 15.46
N ARG A 255 -12.65 -3.00 14.71
CA ARG A 255 -11.84 -2.24 13.76
C ARG A 255 -10.76 -1.47 14.50
N THR A 256 -9.54 -1.57 14.01
CA THR A 256 -8.41 -0.75 14.43
C THR A 256 -8.62 0.71 14.01
N LYS A 257 -7.92 1.63 14.68
CA LYS A 257 -7.92 3.05 14.30
C LYS A 257 -7.45 3.27 12.85
N HIS A 258 -6.54 2.42 12.38
CA HIS A 258 -6.05 2.44 11.00
C HIS A 258 -7.16 2.00 10.02
N GLU A 259 -7.83 0.87 10.27
CA GLU A 259 -8.94 0.38 9.44
C GLU A 259 -10.07 1.41 9.35
N ILE A 260 -10.40 2.08 10.46
CA ILE A 260 -11.42 3.14 10.48
C ILE A 260 -11.00 4.31 9.56
N LYS A 261 -9.76 4.81 9.71
CA LYS A 261 -9.24 5.90 8.88
C LYS A 261 -9.16 5.51 7.40
N SER A 262 -8.72 4.29 7.10
CA SER A 262 -8.61 3.75 5.75
C SER A 262 -9.99 3.62 5.09
N ALA A 263 -10.98 3.05 5.79
CA ALA A 263 -12.36 2.96 5.32
C ALA A 263 -12.98 4.33 5.06
N GLN A 264 -12.75 5.32 5.94
CA GLN A 264 -13.20 6.69 5.73
C GLN A 264 -12.57 7.35 4.50
N LYS A 265 -11.26 7.15 4.28
CA LYS A 265 -10.56 7.67 3.10
C LYS A 265 -11.07 7.01 1.82
N LEU A 266 -11.31 5.70 1.85
CA LEU A 266 -11.86 4.94 0.74
C LEU A 266 -13.29 5.37 0.39
N ALA A 267 -14.14 5.54 1.40
CA ALA A 267 -15.52 6.02 1.22
C ALA A 267 -15.55 7.40 0.56
N LYS A 268 -14.70 8.34 0.98
CA LYS A 268 -14.57 9.66 0.34
C LYS A 268 -14.14 9.55 -1.13
N LYS A 269 -13.24 8.62 -1.45
CA LYS A 269 -12.82 8.36 -2.84
C LYS A 269 -13.95 7.74 -3.67
N TYR A 270 -14.72 6.83 -3.09
CA TYR A 270 -15.78 6.10 -3.81
C TYR A 270 -17.05 6.93 -3.98
N ALA A 271 -17.28 7.95 -3.15
CA ALA A 271 -18.41 8.87 -3.27
C ALA A 271 -18.47 9.62 -4.62
N THR A 272 -17.37 9.67 -5.38
CA THR A 272 -17.34 10.33 -6.69
C THR A 272 -17.90 9.46 -7.83
N SER A 273 -18.23 8.19 -7.59
CA SER A 273 -18.78 7.27 -8.58
C SER A 273 -19.96 6.48 -8.00
N PRO A 274 -21.16 6.51 -8.61
CA PRO A 274 -22.32 5.78 -8.12
C PRO A 274 -22.07 4.28 -7.95
N GLU A 275 -21.34 3.66 -8.88
CA GLU A 275 -21.05 2.23 -8.85
C GLU A 275 -20.08 1.85 -7.71
N LEU A 276 -19.02 2.64 -7.54
CA LEU A 276 -18.06 2.42 -6.44
C LEU A 276 -18.71 2.71 -5.08
N TRP A 277 -19.59 3.70 -5.01
CA TRP A 277 -20.35 4.00 -3.82
C TRP A 277 -21.29 2.85 -3.44
N ALA A 278 -22.01 2.27 -4.41
CA ALA A 278 -22.84 1.09 -4.19
C ALA A 278 -22.03 -0.10 -3.66
N LYS A 279 -20.84 -0.35 -4.24
CA LYS A 279 -19.87 -1.35 -3.75
C LYS A 279 -19.41 -1.06 -2.32
N CYS A 280 -19.12 0.20 -1.98
CA CYS A 280 -18.76 0.64 -0.63
C CYS A 280 -19.85 0.33 0.40
N LEU A 281 -21.10 0.68 0.06
CA LEU A 281 -22.27 0.49 0.91
C LEU A 281 -22.53 -1.00 1.13
N LEU A 282 -22.50 -1.81 0.06
CA LEU A 282 -22.69 -3.24 0.15
C LEU A 282 -21.65 -3.91 1.07
N GLY A 283 -20.37 -3.54 0.93
CA GLY A 283 -19.31 -4.01 1.83
C GLY A 283 -19.56 -3.63 3.29
N THR A 284 -20.06 -2.42 3.52
CA THR A 284 -20.42 -1.93 4.86
C THR A 284 -21.59 -2.72 5.46
N CYS A 285 -22.61 -3.03 4.66
CA CYS A 285 -23.74 -3.86 5.07
C CYS A 285 -23.29 -5.26 5.50
N TYR A 286 -22.39 -5.89 4.74
CA TYR A 286 -21.84 -7.18 5.12
C TYR A 286 -21.04 -7.09 6.42
N SER A 287 -20.14 -6.11 6.56
CA SER A 287 -19.40 -5.94 7.81
C SER A 287 -20.31 -5.72 9.01
N LEU A 288 -21.39 -4.95 8.85
CA LEU A 288 -22.36 -4.75 9.93
C LEU A 288 -23.06 -6.05 10.32
N TRP A 289 -23.51 -6.83 9.33
CA TRP A 289 -24.12 -8.13 9.56
C TRP A 289 -23.19 -9.07 10.34
N PHE A 290 -21.91 -9.15 9.93
CA PHE A 290 -20.91 -9.96 10.62
C PHE A 290 -20.60 -9.43 12.02
N ILE A 291 -20.56 -8.11 12.26
CA ILE A 291 -20.37 -7.55 13.61
C ILE A 291 -21.47 -8.01 14.58
N HIS A 292 -22.71 -8.17 14.09
CA HIS A 292 -23.84 -8.64 14.91
C HIS A 292 -23.95 -10.16 15.00
N LEU A 293 -23.25 -10.91 14.14
CA LEU A 293 -23.31 -12.37 14.08
C LEU A 293 -22.98 -13.05 15.42
N PRO A 294 -21.94 -12.67 16.19
CA PRO A 294 -21.66 -13.27 17.49
C PRO A 294 -22.84 -13.14 18.47
N SER A 295 -23.44 -11.96 18.57
CA SER A 295 -24.59 -11.72 19.44
C SER A 295 -25.77 -12.59 19.03
N PHE A 296 -26.03 -12.72 17.74
CA PHE A 296 -27.12 -13.55 17.22
C PHE A 296 -26.91 -15.03 17.52
N VAL A 297 -25.70 -15.54 17.31
CA VAL A 297 -25.31 -16.93 17.61
C VAL A 297 -25.45 -17.22 19.11
N LEU A 298 -25.04 -16.28 19.97
CA LEU A 298 -25.17 -16.40 21.43
C LEU A 298 -26.64 -16.46 21.88
N MET A 299 -27.52 -15.68 21.26
CA MET A 299 -28.96 -15.67 21.58
C MET A 299 -29.70 -16.88 21.02
N SER A 300 -29.18 -17.52 19.96
CA SER A 300 -29.85 -18.61 19.24
C SER A 300 -28.97 -19.86 19.14
N GLN A 301 -28.55 -20.42 20.27
CA GLN A 301 -27.60 -21.55 20.31
C GLN A 301 -28.04 -22.77 19.49
N THR A 302 -29.34 -23.09 19.46
CA THR A 302 -29.88 -24.21 18.67
C THR A 302 -29.77 -23.99 17.15
N LYS A 303 -29.65 -22.74 16.70
CA LYS A 303 -29.46 -22.33 15.29
C LYS A 303 -28.03 -21.89 14.98
N ALA A 304 -27.12 -21.97 15.94
CA ALA A 304 -25.73 -21.55 15.75
C ALA A 304 -25.06 -22.24 14.56
N PRO A 305 -25.13 -23.58 14.40
CA PRO A 305 -24.45 -24.27 13.29
C PRO A 305 -24.99 -23.87 11.91
N SER A 306 -26.31 -23.74 11.77
CA SER A 306 -26.93 -23.34 10.50
C SER A 306 -26.65 -21.88 10.16
N THR A 307 -26.61 -21.00 11.17
CA THR A 307 -26.26 -19.58 11.00
C THR A 307 -24.80 -19.42 10.58
N LEU A 308 -23.87 -20.17 11.19
CA LEU A 308 -22.46 -20.14 10.80
C LEU A 308 -22.25 -20.69 9.38
N ARG A 309 -22.98 -21.75 9.00
CA ARG A 309 -22.96 -22.25 7.62
C ARG A 309 -23.45 -21.19 6.63
N LEU A 310 -24.53 -20.48 6.95
CA LEU A 310 -25.03 -19.37 6.13
C LEU A 310 -23.98 -18.25 6.02
N ALA A 311 -23.31 -17.91 7.12
CA ALA A 311 -22.23 -16.91 7.12
C ALA A 311 -21.07 -17.32 6.20
N GLN A 312 -20.67 -18.60 6.24
CA GLN A 312 -19.64 -19.15 5.35
C GLN A 312 -20.08 -19.08 3.88
N GLU A 313 -21.30 -19.53 3.58
CA GLU A 313 -21.85 -19.47 2.22
C GLU A 313 -21.89 -18.04 1.68
N LEU A 314 -22.21 -17.07 2.54
CA LEU A 314 -22.24 -15.66 2.18
C LEU A 314 -20.86 -15.16 1.74
N LEU A 315 -19.80 -15.50 2.49
CA LEU A 315 -18.41 -15.15 2.13
C LEU A 315 -18.00 -15.79 0.80
N VAL A 316 -18.36 -17.06 0.59
CA VAL A 316 -18.08 -17.77 -0.66
C VAL A 316 -18.81 -17.13 -1.84
N ARG A 317 -20.09 -16.76 -1.68
CA ARG A 317 -20.86 -16.07 -2.74
C ARG A 317 -20.27 -14.71 -3.08
N ILE A 318 -19.84 -13.96 -2.07
CA ILE A 318 -19.18 -12.67 -2.23
C ILE A 318 -17.91 -12.80 -3.08
N GLN A 319 -17.08 -13.79 -2.77
CA GLN A 319 -15.86 -14.07 -3.52
C GLN A 319 -16.16 -14.49 -4.97
N LYS A 320 -17.14 -15.39 -5.18
CA LYS A 320 -17.58 -15.83 -6.51
C LYS A 320 -18.13 -14.69 -7.37
N ALA A 321 -18.76 -13.69 -6.76
CA ALA A 321 -19.25 -12.50 -7.46
C ALA A 321 -18.13 -11.50 -7.84
N GLY A 322 -16.86 -11.81 -7.55
CA GLY A 322 -15.73 -10.91 -7.77
C GLY A 322 -15.75 -9.67 -6.86
N PHE A 323 -16.55 -9.70 -5.77
CA PHE A 323 -16.63 -8.59 -4.83
C PHE A 323 -15.61 -8.78 -3.70
N THR A 324 -14.63 -7.88 -3.61
CA THR A 324 -13.64 -7.92 -2.53
C THR A 324 -14.08 -7.03 -1.36
N ILE A 325 -14.41 -7.63 -0.23
CA ILE A 325 -14.57 -6.89 1.04
C ILE A 325 -13.17 -6.38 1.44
N LYS A 326 -12.99 -5.05 1.48
CA LYS A 326 -11.71 -4.42 1.83
C LYS A 326 -11.41 -4.45 3.34
N ASP A 327 -12.44 -4.64 4.15
CA ASP A 327 -12.34 -4.78 5.61
C ASP A 327 -12.34 -6.26 6.00
N GLU A 328 -11.32 -6.71 6.73
CA GLU A 328 -11.17 -8.11 7.11
C GLU A 328 -12.06 -8.51 8.29
N VAL A 329 -12.84 -7.58 8.88
CA VAL A 329 -13.74 -7.85 10.01
C VAL A 329 -14.65 -9.06 9.77
N CYS A 330 -15.21 -9.24 8.57
CA CYS A 330 -16.09 -10.38 8.28
C CYS A 330 -15.37 -11.73 8.46
N TYR A 331 -14.13 -11.82 7.97
CA TYR A 331 -13.30 -13.02 8.08
C TYR A 331 -12.84 -13.24 9.53
N ARG A 332 -12.43 -12.17 10.22
CA ARG A 332 -12.01 -12.28 11.63
C ARG A 332 -13.13 -12.76 12.53
N VAL A 333 -14.34 -12.20 12.37
CA VAL A 333 -15.51 -12.66 13.13
C VAL A 333 -15.82 -14.12 12.83
N MET A 334 -15.77 -14.52 11.56
CA MET A 334 -16.03 -15.92 11.19
C MET A 334 -15.00 -16.88 11.80
N MET A 335 -13.70 -16.55 11.72
CA MET A 335 -12.63 -17.33 12.35
C MET A 335 -12.80 -17.42 13.86
N GLN A 336 -13.21 -16.33 14.53
CA GLN A 336 -13.48 -16.34 15.97
C GLN A 336 -14.64 -17.27 16.33
N LEU A 337 -15.71 -17.30 15.53
CA LEU A 337 -16.88 -18.12 15.83
C LEU A 337 -16.68 -19.60 15.48
N CYS A 338 -15.81 -19.91 14.52
CA CYS A 338 -15.47 -21.29 14.13
C CYS A 338 -14.31 -21.90 14.91
N GLY A 339 -13.52 -21.08 15.63
CA GLY A 339 -12.45 -21.53 16.52
C GLY A 339 -12.87 -21.71 17.99
N LEU A 340 -14.18 -21.65 18.27
CA LEU A 340 -14.78 -21.84 19.60
C LEU A 340 -15.20 -23.28 19.85
#